data_AF-A0AAD7CDD3-F1
#
_entry.id   AF-A0AAD7CDD3-F1
#
_cell.length_a   1.000
_cell.length_b   1.000
_cell.length_c   1.000
_cell.angle_alpha   90.00
_cell.angle_beta   90.00
_cell.angle_gamma   90.00
#
_symmetry.space_group_name_H-M   'P 1'
#
loop_
_entity.id
_entity.type
_entity.pdbx_description
1 polymer ?
#
loop_
_entity_poly.entity_id
_entity_poly.type
_entity_poly.pdbx_seq_one_letter_code
_entity_poly.pdbx_strand_id
1 'polypeptide(L)'
;MEIEDSDDEADNRANPLPFDPAGPILLCIGSDDEDNTNTVMSDTPATPTSPDSSTLSAPEKEVLAVDSIADFVEGAADDSGAKTWPELQALASKAKVKARKVKNYWDEVIYASLEHFYRFAAWQGRLKAALRVANNLGQGAAFAWVLTVNARHFERVGHCKPSRQGKCSTGKAESALDNEAFNLGVRSWLRTLSPGTVTPILLRRHVNDCLLPSLNMKKKSFSTRQCRRWLYRLGYQRKKHMKGVYWDGHEHKDVKKHRKEYCRLVKPLERYMATYDGPEMAETLPNLGPGEKEHVFIVQDESSFHDNNFQNKSFYLKDNEAVLKLKTRGRLMHRSDYLCVRYGRLKLTEELLKINEKLPPGERLEVTEAGITIFPNGKEGVGDDYWNGQ
;
A
#
# COMPACT_ATOMS: atom_id res chain seq x y z
N MET A 1 73.20 9.62 16.61
CA MET A 1 72.75 9.01 17.88
C MET A 1 71.26 8.71 17.79
N GLU A 2 70.81 7.63 17.13
CA GLU A 2 71.48 6.32 16.93
C GLU A 2 71.87 5.70 18.30
N ILE A 3 71.70 4.41 18.58
CA ILE A 3 71.78 3.19 17.73
C ILE A 3 70.59 2.28 18.13
N GLU A 4 69.78 1.80 17.18
CA GLU A 4 69.72 0.42 16.60
C GLU A 4 69.66 -0.75 17.61
N ASP A 5 68.70 -1.66 17.34
CA ASP A 5 68.66 -3.12 17.58
C ASP A 5 67.17 -3.55 17.58
N SER A 6 66.69 -4.61 16.93
CA SER A 6 67.21 -5.45 15.84
C SER A 6 66.04 -6.34 15.36
N ASP A 7 65.78 -6.46 14.06
CA ASP A 7 64.66 -7.26 13.54
C ASP A 7 64.98 -8.77 13.53
N ASP A 8 64.25 -9.55 14.33
CA ASP A 8 64.33 -11.02 14.37
C ASP A 8 62.92 -11.63 14.54
N GLU A 9 62.00 -11.32 13.60
CA GLU A 9 60.69 -11.99 13.51
C GLU A 9 60.78 -13.16 12.54
N ALA A 10 60.86 -14.38 13.09
CA ALA A 10 61.11 -15.59 12.33
C ALA A 10 59.99 -15.90 11.30
N ASP A 11 60.39 -16.02 10.03
CA ASP A 11 59.54 -16.30 8.86
C ASP A 11 58.93 -17.71 8.95
N ASN A 12 57.92 -17.88 9.79
CA ASN A 12 57.27 -19.16 10.09
C ASN A 12 56.28 -19.56 8.99
N ARG A 13 56.81 -19.66 7.75
CA ARG A 13 56.10 -20.19 6.59
C ARG A 13 55.82 -21.66 6.81
N ALA A 14 54.60 -21.96 7.26
CA ALA A 14 54.07 -23.31 7.17
C ALA A 14 54.23 -23.81 5.73
N ASN A 15 54.91 -24.96 5.56
CA ASN A 15 55.08 -25.58 4.25
C ASN A 15 53.70 -25.77 3.61
N PRO A 16 53.47 -25.31 2.35
CA PRO A 16 52.22 -25.59 1.67
C PRO A 16 52.06 -27.10 1.51
N LEU A 17 50.84 -27.59 1.83
CA LEU A 17 50.45 -28.98 1.60
C LEU A 17 50.68 -29.37 0.13
N PRO A 18 50.98 -30.65 -0.16
CA PRO A 18 51.28 -31.09 -1.51
C PRO A 18 50.11 -30.76 -2.46
N PHE A 19 50.41 -29.94 -3.47
CA PHE A 19 49.47 -29.50 -4.48
C PHE A 19 48.99 -30.69 -5.32
N ASP A 20 47.72 -31.06 -5.21
CA ASP A 20 47.10 -32.02 -6.12
C ASP A 20 46.91 -31.38 -7.51
N PRO A 21 47.61 -31.86 -8.56
CA PRO A 21 47.48 -31.31 -9.89
C PRO A 21 46.08 -31.53 -10.51
N ALA A 22 45.21 -32.37 -9.93
CA ALA A 22 43.84 -32.60 -10.40
C ALA A 22 42.77 -31.67 -9.80
N GLY A 23 43.05 -30.93 -8.72
CA GLY A 23 42.05 -30.11 -8.02
C GLY A 23 41.62 -28.83 -8.75
N PRO A 24 40.35 -28.37 -8.62
CA PRO A 24 39.86 -27.10 -9.17
C PRO A 24 40.41 -25.88 -8.40
N ILE A 25 40.44 -24.72 -9.05
CA ILE A 25 40.98 -23.47 -8.47
C ILE A 25 39.82 -22.63 -7.89
N LEU A 26 39.92 -22.28 -6.61
CA LEU A 26 38.97 -21.43 -5.89
C LEU A 26 39.24 -19.94 -6.19
N LEU A 27 38.20 -19.18 -6.53
CA LEU A 27 38.25 -17.73 -6.70
C LEU A 27 37.09 -17.06 -5.95
N CYS A 28 37.39 -16.23 -4.94
CA CYS A 28 36.41 -15.70 -3.98
C CYS A 28 36.05 -14.21 -4.21
N ILE A 29 34.97 -13.83 -4.92
CA ILE A 29 34.55 -12.41 -5.02
C ILE A 29 33.03 -12.24 -5.27
N GLY A 30 32.29 -11.46 -4.46
CA GLY A 30 30.81 -11.40 -4.50
C GLY A 30 30.13 -10.35 -5.40
N SER A 31 28.89 -10.63 -5.82
CA SER A 31 27.89 -9.65 -6.29
C SER A 31 26.49 -10.26 -6.53
N ASP A 32 25.44 -9.62 -6.00
CA ASP A 32 24.01 -9.88 -6.28
C ASP A 32 23.39 -8.74 -7.11
N ASP A 33 22.32 -9.02 -7.87
CA ASP A 33 21.23 -8.06 -8.24
C ASP A 33 20.02 -8.85 -8.84
N GLU A 34 18.77 -8.43 -8.53
CA GLU A 34 17.50 -9.03 -9.02
C GLU A 34 16.99 -8.36 -10.32
N ASP A 35 15.99 -8.94 -11.01
CA ASP A 35 14.90 -8.11 -11.56
C ASP A 35 13.56 -8.84 -11.87
N ASN A 36 12.47 -8.06 -11.98
CA ASN A 36 11.07 -8.53 -11.97
C ASN A 36 10.22 -7.80 -13.03
N THR A 37 9.30 -8.48 -13.74
CA THR A 37 8.35 -7.82 -14.67
C THR A 37 6.92 -8.36 -14.59
N ASN A 38 5.94 -7.47 -14.85
CA ASN A 38 4.50 -7.71 -14.80
C ASN A 38 3.84 -7.08 -16.05
N THR A 39 2.78 -7.70 -16.62
CA THR A 39 2.06 -7.18 -17.80
C THR A 39 0.54 -7.22 -17.60
N VAL A 40 -0.18 -6.27 -18.22
CA VAL A 40 -1.64 -6.04 -18.13
C VAL A 40 -2.23 -5.90 -19.56
N MET A 41 -3.50 -6.30 -19.78
CA MET A 41 -4.23 -6.17 -21.06
C MET A 41 -5.72 -5.77 -20.86
N SER A 42 -6.37 -5.24 -21.92
CA SER A 42 -7.76 -4.69 -22.01
C SER A 42 -8.66 -5.54 -22.96
N ASP A 43 -9.87 -5.20 -23.45
CA ASP A 43 -10.78 -4.02 -23.52
C ASP A 43 -12.27 -4.50 -23.49
N THR A 44 -13.27 -3.74 -22.99
CA THR A 44 -14.12 -2.67 -23.59
C THR A 44 -15.09 -3.11 -24.74
N PRO A 45 -16.41 -2.72 -24.75
CA PRO A 45 -17.48 -3.45 -25.47
C PRO A 45 -18.18 -2.72 -26.65
N ALA A 46 -19.22 -3.33 -27.23
CA ALA A 46 -20.03 -2.84 -28.37
C ALA A 46 -21.52 -2.56 -28.07
N THR A 47 -22.21 -1.89 -29.00
CA THR A 47 -23.58 -1.26 -28.88
C THR A 47 -24.28 -1.28 -30.27
N PRO A 48 -25.48 -0.68 -30.48
CA PRO A 48 -26.88 -1.15 -30.22
C PRO A 48 -27.70 -1.45 -31.51
N THR A 49 -29.01 -1.73 -31.40
CA THR A 49 -29.99 -1.60 -32.50
C THR A 49 -31.42 -1.24 -31.99
N SER A 50 -32.24 -0.65 -32.86
CA SER A 50 -33.67 -0.24 -32.72
C SER A 50 -34.37 -0.51 -34.07
N PRO A 51 -35.72 -0.62 -34.23
CA PRO A 51 -36.64 0.52 -33.97
C PRO A 51 -38.17 0.22 -33.71
N ASP A 52 -38.92 1.33 -33.64
CA ASP A 52 -40.27 1.62 -34.21
C ASP A 52 -41.64 1.42 -33.52
N SER A 53 -42.32 2.59 -33.44
CA SER A 53 -43.74 2.90 -33.76
C SER A 53 -44.90 2.72 -32.75
N SER A 54 -45.55 3.86 -32.49
CA SER A 54 -46.98 4.12 -32.20
C SER A 54 -47.83 3.17 -31.33
N THR A 55 -48.28 3.70 -30.18
CA THR A 55 -49.71 3.85 -29.79
C THR A 55 -49.80 4.78 -28.56
N LEU A 56 -50.82 5.65 -28.48
CA LEU A 56 -51.08 6.48 -27.29
C LEU A 56 -51.52 5.60 -26.10
N SER A 57 -50.90 5.77 -24.93
CA SER A 57 -51.15 4.93 -23.76
C SER A 57 -51.37 5.72 -22.45
N ALA A 58 -51.24 5.03 -21.31
CA ALA A 58 -51.92 5.27 -20.04
C ALA A 58 -51.59 6.48 -19.11
N PRO A 59 -50.45 7.20 -19.17
CA PRO A 59 -49.96 7.94 -17.99
C PRO A 59 -50.78 9.18 -17.60
N GLU A 60 -51.65 9.69 -18.46
CA GLU A 60 -52.53 10.83 -18.14
C GLU A 60 -53.49 10.55 -16.98
N LYS A 61 -53.92 9.28 -16.80
CA LYS A 61 -54.81 8.87 -15.71
C LYS A 61 -54.09 8.66 -14.38
N GLU A 62 -52.79 8.34 -14.43
CA GLU A 62 -51.98 8.06 -13.24
C GLU A 62 -51.56 9.35 -12.51
N VAL A 63 -51.39 10.46 -13.26
CA VAL A 63 -51.05 11.79 -12.71
C VAL A 63 -52.12 12.30 -11.73
N LEU A 64 -53.41 12.09 -12.03
CA LEU A 64 -54.52 12.59 -11.20
C LEU A 64 -54.65 11.88 -9.85
N ALA A 65 -54.19 10.62 -9.74
CA ALA A 65 -54.29 9.84 -8.50
C ALA A 65 -53.21 10.21 -7.47
N VAL A 66 -52.08 10.77 -7.91
CA VAL A 66 -50.90 11.03 -7.06
C VAL A 66 -50.93 12.44 -6.44
N ASP A 67 -51.63 13.41 -7.03
CA ASP A 67 -51.77 14.76 -6.47
C ASP A 67 -52.43 14.73 -5.06
N SER A 68 -53.27 13.73 -4.75
CA SER A 68 -53.88 13.57 -3.42
C SER A 68 -52.92 13.09 -2.31
N ILE A 69 -51.69 12.69 -2.63
CA ILE A 69 -50.73 12.09 -1.67
C ILE A 69 -49.64 13.11 -1.26
N ALA A 70 -49.52 14.23 -1.97
CA ALA A 70 -48.39 15.16 -1.82
C ALA A 70 -48.52 16.20 -0.67
N ASP A 71 -49.68 16.31 -0.02
CA ASP A 71 -50.04 17.42 0.86
C ASP A 71 -49.58 17.29 2.33
N PHE A 72 -48.70 16.35 2.67
CA PHE A 72 -48.25 16.16 4.06
C PHE A 72 -46.72 16.12 4.25
N VAL A 73 -46.05 17.27 4.04
CA VAL A 73 -44.86 17.68 4.80
C VAL A 73 -44.86 19.19 4.94
N GLU A 74 -45.24 19.67 6.13
CA GLU A 74 -45.23 21.08 6.51
C GLU A 74 -43.82 21.56 6.90
N GLY A 75 -43.53 22.84 6.65
CA GLY A 75 -42.24 23.46 6.98
C GLY A 75 -42.25 24.94 6.62
N ALA A 76 -42.08 25.79 7.63
CA ALA A 76 -42.34 27.23 7.58
C ALA A 76 -41.79 27.94 6.33
N ALA A 77 -42.63 28.80 5.75
CA ALA A 77 -42.23 29.73 4.71
C ALA A 77 -41.97 31.10 5.32
N ASP A 78 -40.81 31.69 4.99
CA ASP A 78 -40.58 33.12 5.23
C ASP A 78 -41.50 33.93 4.30
N ASP A 79 -42.16 34.93 4.87
CA ASP A 79 -43.22 35.72 4.23
C ASP A 79 -42.64 36.76 3.25
N SER A 80 -41.98 36.25 2.20
CA SER A 80 -41.58 37.02 1.03
C SER A 80 -42.66 36.86 -0.06
N GLY A 81 -43.24 37.98 -0.48
CA GLY A 81 -44.36 38.01 -1.42
C GLY A 81 -44.11 37.18 -2.68
N ALA A 82 -45.16 36.56 -3.21
CA ALA A 82 -45.09 35.56 -4.28
C ALA A 82 -44.33 36.08 -5.51
N LYS A 83 -43.08 35.60 -5.68
CA LYS A 83 -42.16 35.98 -6.76
C LYS A 83 -42.81 35.78 -8.12
N THR A 84 -42.71 36.78 -8.99
CA THR A 84 -43.33 36.72 -10.31
C THR A 84 -42.59 35.73 -11.24
N TRP A 85 -43.26 35.19 -12.27
CA TRP A 85 -42.61 34.27 -13.22
C TRP A 85 -41.33 34.84 -13.87
N PRO A 86 -41.26 36.13 -14.27
CA PRO A 86 -40.02 36.72 -14.78
C PRO A 86 -38.89 36.79 -13.75
N GLU A 87 -39.18 37.05 -12.47
CA GLU A 87 -38.18 37.03 -11.39
C GLU A 87 -37.62 35.62 -11.19
N LEU A 88 -38.48 34.60 -11.16
CA LEU A 88 -38.07 33.19 -11.05
C LEU A 88 -37.23 32.76 -12.25
N GLN A 89 -37.57 33.20 -13.46
CA GLN A 89 -36.77 32.98 -14.67
C GLN A 89 -35.38 33.65 -14.58
N ALA A 90 -35.30 34.89 -14.10
CA ALA A 90 -34.04 35.60 -13.91
C ALA A 90 -33.17 34.95 -12.81
N LEU A 91 -33.78 34.48 -11.71
CA LEU A 91 -33.09 33.73 -10.67
C LEU A 91 -32.56 32.38 -11.18
N ALA A 92 -33.35 31.62 -11.94
CA ALA A 92 -32.92 30.36 -12.56
C ALA A 92 -31.73 30.59 -13.51
N SER A 93 -31.78 31.65 -14.31
CA SER A 93 -30.69 32.06 -15.22
C SER A 93 -29.39 32.38 -14.46
N LYS A 94 -29.47 33.11 -13.34
CA LYS A 94 -28.32 33.37 -12.45
C LYS A 94 -27.78 32.08 -11.81
N ALA A 95 -28.67 31.20 -11.37
CA ALA A 95 -28.31 29.92 -10.74
C ALA A 95 -27.63 28.95 -11.72
N LYS A 96 -28.09 28.88 -12.97
CA LYS A 96 -27.45 28.17 -14.09
C LYS A 96 -26.00 28.60 -14.31
N VAL A 97 -25.73 29.91 -14.32
CA VAL A 97 -24.35 30.44 -14.43
C VAL A 97 -23.51 30.07 -13.21
N LYS A 98 -24.09 30.04 -12.00
CA LYS A 98 -23.40 29.58 -10.78
C LYS A 98 -23.08 28.08 -10.85
N ALA A 99 -24.01 27.23 -11.29
CA ALA A 99 -23.82 25.79 -11.44
C ALA A 99 -22.71 25.46 -12.44
N ARG A 100 -22.66 26.16 -13.59
CA ARG A 100 -21.55 26.09 -14.57
C ARG A 100 -20.19 26.35 -13.95
N LYS A 101 -20.05 27.43 -13.17
CA LYS A 101 -18.79 27.79 -12.49
C LYS A 101 -18.34 26.71 -11.49
N VAL A 102 -19.29 26.05 -10.82
CA VAL A 102 -19.04 24.94 -9.88
C VAL A 102 -18.85 23.58 -10.59
N LYS A 103 -19.10 23.52 -11.91
CA LYS A 103 -19.14 22.29 -12.73
C LYS A 103 -20.17 21.25 -12.25
N ASN A 104 -21.27 21.70 -11.62
CA ASN A 104 -22.38 20.81 -11.27
C ASN A 104 -23.37 20.69 -12.45
N TYR A 105 -23.14 19.69 -13.29
CA TYR A 105 -23.91 19.45 -14.51
C TYR A 105 -25.41 19.18 -14.27
N TRP A 106 -25.76 18.45 -13.21
CA TRP A 106 -27.17 18.12 -12.94
C TRP A 106 -27.97 19.38 -12.55
N ASP A 107 -27.42 20.19 -11.65
CA ASP A 107 -28.01 21.49 -11.30
C ASP A 107 -28.13 22.41 -12.52
N GLU A 108 -27.12 22.45 -13.40
CA GLU A 108 -27.17 23.25 -14.63
C GLU A 108 -28.35 22.84 -15.53
N VAL A 109 -28.52 21.54 -15.78
CA VAL A 109 -29.62 21.01 -16.61
C VAL A 109 -30.97 21.36 -16.00
N ILE A 110 -31.13 21.23 -14.68
CA ILE A 110 -32.38 21.60 -14.01
C ILE A 110 -32.61 23.13 -14.05
N TYR A 111 -31.61 23.98 -13.79
CA TYR A 111 -31.79 25.43 -13.88
C TYR A 111 -32.08 25.91 -15.31
N ALA A 112 -31.46 25.32 -16.34
CA ALA A 112 -31.78 25.59 -17.74
C ALA A 112 -33.21 25.13 -18.11
N SER A 113 -33.64 24.00 -17.56
CA SER A 113 -35.02 23.52 -17.72
C SER A 113 -36.03 24.44 -17.02
N LEU A 114 -35.69 24.97 -15.84
CA LEU A 114 -36.50 25.93 -15.09
C LEU A 114 -36.63 27.28 -15.81
N GLU A 115 -35.54 27.78 -16.41
CA GLU A 115 -35.55 28.98 -17.25
C GLU A 115 -36.58 28.87 -18.40
N HIS A 116 -36.61 27.74 -19.11
CA HIS A 116 -37.61 27.49 -20.15
C HIS A 116 -39.00 27.20 -19.59
N PHE A 117 -39.10 26.51 -18.45
CA PHE A 117 -40.36 26.23 -17.78
C PHE A 117 -41.10 27.52 -17.41
N TYR A 118 -40.44 28.47 -16.74
CA TYR A 118 -41.07 29.73 -16.34
C TYR A 118 -41.47 30.60 -17.55
N ARG A 119 -40.73 30.54 -18.66
CA ARG A 119 -41.11 31.18 -19.92
C ARG A 119 -42.43 30.67 -20.49
N PHE A 120 -42.71 29.36 -20.37
CA PHE A 120 -43.91 28.74 -20.93
C PHE A 120 -45.08 28.59 -19.94
N ALA A 121 -44.79 28.49 -18.63
CA ALA A 121 -45.78 28.26 -17.57
C ALA A 121 -46.86 29.35 -17.51
N ALA A 122 -46.50 30.61 -17.78
CA ALA A 122 -47.41 31.75 -17.82
C ALA A 122 -48.49 31.66 -18.91
N TRP A 123 -48.27 30.86 -19.97
CA TRP A 123 -49.14 30.80 -21.17
C TRP A 123 -49.84 29.45 -21.33
N GLN A 124 -49.21 28.35 -20.88
CA GLN A 124 -49.66 26.98 -21.16
C GLN A 124 -50.05 26.21 -19.88
N GLY A 125 -49.82 26.79 -18.69
CA GLY A 125 -49.97 26.11 -17.42
C GLY A 125 -48.80 25.16 -17.11
N ARG A 126 -48.61 24.85 -15.82
CA ARG A 126 -47.40 24.17 -15.31
C ARG A 126 -47.16 22.80 -15.95
N LEU A 127 -48.18 21.94 -16.02
CA LEU A 127 -48.02 20.57 -16.52
C LEU A 127 -47.62 20.53 -18.01
N LYS A 128 -48.31 21.29 -18.87
CA LYS A 128 -48.02 21.38 -20.31
C LYS A 128 -46.65 22.04 -20.56
N ALA A 129 -46.30 23.07 -19.79
CA ALA A 129 -44.98 23.71 -19.86
C ALA A 129 -43.84 22.74 -19.49
N ALA A 130 -43.99 21.96 -18.41
CA ALA A 130 -43.00 20.97 -18.00
C ALA A 130 -42.84 19.84 -19.03
N LEU A 131 -43.95 19.30 -19.57
CA LEU A 131 -43.91 18.27 -20.59
C LEU A 131 -43.27 18.78 -21.90
N ARG A 132 -43.56 20.02 -22.29
CA ARG A 132 -42.91 20.67 -23.44
C ARG A 132 -41.39 20.80 -23.25
N VAL A 133 -40.94 21.22 -22.07
CA VAL A 133 -39.51 21.34 -21.77
C VAL A 133 -38.84 19.96 -21.73
N ALA A 134 -39.49 18.94 -21.17
CA ALA A 134 -38.98 17.56 -21.19
C ALA A 134 -38.81 17.04 -22.63
N ASN A 135 -39.85 17.15 -23.45
CA ASN A 135 -39.84 16.68 -24.84
C ASN A 135 -38.76 17.41 -25.67
N ASN A 136 -38.58 18.72 -25.48
CA ASN A 136 -37.51 19.50 -26.12
C ASN A 136 -36.09 19.03 -25.76
N LEU A 137 -35.91 18.32 -24.64
CA LEU A 137 -34.64 17.74 -24.19
C LEU A 137 -34.52 16.24 -24.53
N GLY A 138 -35.44 15.69 -25.32
CA GLY A 138 -35.53 14.26 -25.60
C GLY A 138 -35.91 13.41 -24.37
N GLN A 139 -36.54 14.02 -23.36
CA GLN A 139 -36.94 13.36 -22.12
C GLN A 139 -38.47 13.17 -22.05
N GLY A 140 -38.91 12.10 -21.36
CA GLY A 140 -40.33 11.79 -21.19
C GLY A 140 -41.00 12.42 -19.96
N ALA A 141 -42.25 12.02 -19.69
CA ALA A 141 -43.09 12.58 -18.62
C ALA A 141 -42.46 12.48 -17.21
N ALA A 142 -41.61 11.47 -16.97
CA ALA A 142 -40.85 11.35 -15.72
C ALA A 142 -39.93 12.56 -15.45
N PHE A 143 -39.28 13.11 -16.47
CA PHE A 143 -38.48 14.32 -16.32
C PHE A 143 -39.35 15.57 -16.12
N ALA A 144 -40.52 15.62 -16.77
CA ALA A 144 -41.49 16.69 -16.53
C ALA A 144 -41.95 16.72 -15.06
N TRP A 145 -42.15 15.56 -14.43
CA TRP A 145 -42.44 15.47 -12.99
C TRP A 145 -41.26 15.89 -12.11
N VAL A 146 -40.03 15.46 -12.45
CA VAL A 146 -38.81 15.96 -11.76
C VAL A 146 -38.70 17.48 -11.87
N LEU A 147 -39.05 18.06 -13.01
CA LEU A 147 -39.02 19.49 -13.25
C LEU A 147 -40.11 20.24 -12.46
N THR A 148 -41.35 19.75 -12.38
CA THR A 148 -42.40 20.38 -11.56
C THR A 148 -42.10 20.31 -10.06
N VAL A 149 -41.53 19.19 -9.59
CA VAL A 149 -41.07 19.03 -8.20
C VAL A 149 -39.90 19.98 -7.89
N ASN A 150 -38.96 20.15 -8.82
CA ASN A 150 -37.88 21.13 -8.67
C ASN A 150 -38.39 22.58 -8.73
N ALA A 151 -39.38 22.90 -9.58
CA ALA A 151 -39.98 24.23 -9.64
C ALA A 151 -40.65 24.61 -8.30
N ARG A 152 -41.49 23.72 -7.75
CA ARG A 152 -42.11 23.89 -6.41
C ARG A 152 -41.07 24.11 -5.30
N HIS A 153 -39.91 23.45 -5.38
CA HIS A 153 -38.83 23.64 -4.40
C HIS A 153 -38.04 24.93 -4.63
N PHE A 154 -37.76 25.28 -5.89
CA PHE A 154 -37.04 26.49 -6.29
C PHE A 154 -37.82 27.77 -5.97
N GLU A 155 -39.14 27.77 -6.17
CA GLU A 155 -40.05 28.86 -5.78
C GLU A 155 -39.89 29.22 -4.29
N ARG A 156 -39.84 28.19 -3.43
CA ARG A 156 -39.74 28.31 -1.97
C ARG A 156 -38.33 28.62 -1.47
N VAL A 157 -37.31 27.88 -1.93
CA VAL A 157 -35.95 27.89 -1.33
C VAL A 157 -34.90 28.57 -2.23
N GLY A 158 -35.21 28.85 -3.50
CA GLY A 158 -34.30 29.54 -4.43
C GLY A 158 -33.16 28.69 -5.00
N HIS A 159 -33.17 27.37 -4.79
CA HIS A 159 -32.21 26.43 -5.38
C HIS A 159 -32.87 25.10 -5.79
N CYS A 160 -32.17 24.29 -6.59
CA CYS A 160 -32.62 22.94 -6.99
C CYS A 160 -32.76 22.01 -5.78
N LYS A 161 -33.62 20.98 -5.91
CA LYS A 161 -33.83 19.98 -4.86
C LYS A 161 -32.57 19.11 -4.74
N PRO A 162 -31.93 19.01 -3.56
CA PRO A 162 -30.69 18.25 -3.43
C PRO A 162 -30.93 16.77 -3.74
N SER A 163 -30.06 16.19 -4.57
CA SER A 163 -30.17 14.78 -4.93
C SER A 163 -30.14 13.87 -3.69
N ARG A 164 -31.05 12.89 -3.68
CA ARG A 164 -31.07 11.76 -2.74
C ARG A 164 -30.39 10.51 -3.31
N GLN A 165 -29.95 10.54 -4.57
CA GLN A 165 -29.24 9.42 -5.19
C GLN A 165 -27.94 9.12 -4.41
N GLY A 166 -27.69 7.84 -4.13
CA GLY A 166 -26.56 7.39 -3.31
C GLY A 166 -26.67 7.69 -1.80
N LYS A 167 -27.67 8.47 -1.35
CA LYS A 167 -27.94 8.70 0.08
C LYS A 167 -28.94 7.64 0.54
N CYS A 168 -28.46 6.65 1.30
CA CYS A 168 -29.36 5.66 1.90
C CYS A 168 -30.20 6.35 2.99
N SER A 169 -31.44 6.71 2.66
CA SER A 169 -32.35 7.47 3.52
C SER A 169 -33.05 6.62 4.59
N THR A 170 -32.85 5.31 4.57
CA THR A 170 -33.15 4.44 5.71
C THR A 170 -31.95 4.46 6.66
N GLY A 171 -32.16 4.46 7.98
CA GLY A 171 -31.13 4.54 9.04
C GLY A 171 -30.09 3.40 9.12
N LYS A 172 -29.84 2.71 8.00
CA LYS A 172 -28.78 1.72 7.78
C LYS A 172 -27.46 2.36 7.30
N ALA A 173 -27.46 3.66 7.00
CA ALA A 173 -26.28 4.39 6.50
C ALA A 173 -25.40 5.00 7.60
N GLU A 174 -25.95 5.23 8.80
CA GLU A 174 -25.22 5.79 9.93
C GLU A 174 -24.18 4.78 10.42
N SER A 175 -22.90 5.17 10.34
CA SER A 175 -21.81 4.44 10.96
C SER A 175 -21.94 4.53 12.47
N ALA A 176 -21.43 3.56 13.22
CA ALA A 176 -21.39 3.69 14.68
C ALA A 176 -20.59 4.91 15.15
N LEU A 177 -19.60 5.38 14.37
CA LEU A 177 -18.92 6.66 14.62
C LEU A 177 -19.78 7.91 14.43
N ASP A 178 -20.96 7.82 13.80
CA ASP A 178 -21.89 8.95 13.67
C ASP A 178 -22.75 9.11 14.94
N ASN A 179 -22.84 8.07 15.78
CA ASN A 179 -23.37 8.19 17.14
C ASN A 179 -22.37 8.91 18.04
N GLU A 180 -22.80 10.01 18.65
CA GLU A 180 -21.95 10.90 19.46
C GLU A 180 -21.33 10.18 20.68
N ALA A 181 -22.12 9.44 21.45
CA ALA A 181 -21.64 8.73 22.64
C ALA A 181 -20.57 7.68 22.27
N PHE A 182 -20.78 6.94 21.18
CA PHE A 182 -19.80 5.98 20.66
C PHE A 182 -18.51 6.68 20.18
N ASN A 183 -18.64 7.79 19.46
CA ASN A 183 -17.51 8.58 18.97
C ASN A 183 -16.68 9.16 20.13
N LEU A 184 -17.35 9.74 21.14
CA LEU A 184 -16.72 10.27 22.34
C LEU A 184 -15.99 9.18 23.14
N GLY A 185 -16.60 8.01 23.34
CA GLY A 185 -15.95 6.88 24.00
C GLY A 185 -14.68 6.43 23.27
N VAL A 186 -14.76 6.24 21.95
CA VAL A 186 -13.61 5.83 21.12
C VAL A 186 -12.52 6.90 21.15
N ARG A 187 -12.87 8.19 21.05
CA ARG A 187 -11.91 9.31 21.14
C ARG A 187 -11.30 9.46 22.52
N SER A 188 -12.06 9.20 23.59
CA SER A 188 -11.56 9.23 24.97
C SER A 188 -10.50 8.15 25.18
N TRP A 189 -10.82 6.90 24.84
CA TRP A 189 -9.89 5.79 24.96
C TRP A 189 -8.65 5.93 24.04
N LEU A 190 -8.80 6.43 22.81
CA LEU A 190 -7.65 6.66 21.93
C LEU A 190 -6.69 7.75 22.45
N ARG A 191 -7.12 8.62 23.38
CA ARG A 191 -6.24 9.61 24.04
C ARG A 191 -5.45 9.03 25.23
N THR A 192 -5.86 7.90 25.80
CA THR A 192 -5.11 7.28 26.92
C THR A 192 -3.92 6.45 26.43
N LEU A 193 -3.84 6.17 25.13
CA LEU A 193 -2.77 5.41 24.51
C LEU A 193 -1.60 6.31 24.09
N SER A 194 -0.37 5.83 24.31
CA SER A 194 0.83 6.47 23.77
C SER A 194 0.86 6.42 22.23
N PRO A 195 1.41 7.45 21.56
CA PRO A 195 1.63 7.43 20.11
C PRO A 195 2.38 6.18 19.67
N GLY A 196 1.93 5.56 18.58
CA GLY A 196 2.52 4.32 18.04
C GLY A 196 1.93 3.01 18.60
N THR A 197 1.31 3.03 19.79
CA THR A 197 0.65 1.84 20.38
C THR A 197 -0.70 1.53 19.71
N VAL A 198 -1.33 2.54 19.08
CA VAL A 198 -2.63 2.43 18.42
C VAL A 198 -2.56 1.42 17.26
N THR A 199 -3.43 0.41 17.30
CA THR A 199 -3.63 -0.53 16.19
C THR A 199 -5.11 -0.85 15.97
N PRO A 200 -5.54 -1.23 14.74
CA PRO A 200 -6.91 -1.67 14.48
C PRO A 200 -7.36 -2.87 15.32
N ILE A 201 -6.41 -3.73 15.73
CA ILE A 201 -6.67 -4.92 16.56
C ILE A 201 -6.94 -4.49 18.01
N LEU A 202 -6.12 -3.59 18.55
CA LEU A 202 -6.31 -3.01 19.88
C LEU A 202 -7.65 -2.27 19.98
N LEU A 203 -7.97 -1.44 18.96
CA LEU A 203 -9.25 -0.73 18.89
C LEU A 203 -10.44 -1.71 18.78
N ARG A 204 -10.31 -2.79 17.99
CA ARG A 204 -11.35 -3.83 17.91
C ARG A 204 -11.62 -4.45 19.29
N ARG A 205 -10.56 -4.77 20.04
CA ARG A 205 -10.66 -5.36 21.38
C ARG A 205 -11.43 -4.42 22.33
N HIS A 206 -10.96 -3.18 22.49
CA HIS A 206 -11.64 -2.21 23.35
C HIS A 206 -13.11 -1.93 22.92
N VAL A 207 -13.36 -1.81 21.62
CA VAL A 207 -14.72 -1.56 21.12
C VAL A 207 -15.66 -2.73 21.43
N ASN A 208 -15.22 -3.98 21.20
CA ASN A 208 -16.07 -5.14 21.41
C ASN A 208 -16.24 -5.49 22.89
N ASP A 209 -15.17 -5.39 23.67
CA ASP A 209 -15.12 -5.93 25.04
C ASP A 209 -15.56 -4.90 26.09
N CYS A 210 -15.39 -3.60 25.82
CA CYS A 210 -15.73 -2.53 26.77
C CYS A 210 -16.85 -1.62 26.26
N LEU A 211 -16.71 -1.09 25.04
CA LEU A 211 -17.48 0.05 24.56
C LEU A 211 -18.87 -0.33 24.02
N LEU A 212 -18.97 -1.49 23.36
CA LEU A 212 -20.26 -2.04 22.90
C LEU A 212 -21.18 -2.43 24.07
N PRO A 213 -20.72 -3.17 25.11
CA PRO A 213 -21.53 -3.47 26.30
C PRO A 213 -21.98 -2.23 27.05
N SER A 214 -21.07 -1.28 27.32
CA SER A 214 -21.39 -0.08 28.11
C SER A 214 -22.37 0.90 27.44
N LEU A 215 -22.46 0.88 26.10
CA LEU A 215 -23.43 1.69 25.33
C LEU A 215 -24.70 0.92 24.93
N ASN A 216 -24.86 -0.34 25.37
CA ASN A 216 -26.04 -1.19 25.07
C ASN A 216 -26.44 -1.23 23.58
N MET A 217 -25.46 -1.19 22.67
CA MET A 217 -25.74 -1.11 21.24
C MET A 217 -26.24 -2.44 20.66
N LYS A 218 -27.20 -2.38 19.73
CA LYS A 218 -27.81 -3.56 19.07
C LYS A 218 -26.81 -4.46 18.31
N LYS A 219 -25.61 -3.97 17.98
CA LYS A 219 -24.62 -4.69 17.17
C LYS A 219 -23.59 -5.36 18.07
N LYS A 220 -23.52 -6.70 18.01
CA LYS A 220 -22.70 -7.52 18.92
C LYS A 220 -21.18 -7.40 18.74
N SER A 221 -20.68 -7.04 17.55
CA SER A 221 -19.23 -6.89 17.32
C SER A 221 -18.90 -6.06 16.08
N PHE A 222 -17.67 -5.55 16.05
CA PHE A 222 -17.05 -4.95 14.87
C PHE A 222 -15.81 -5.75 14.41
N SER A 223 -15.62 -5.78 13.09
CA SER A 223 -14.45 -6.40 12.45
C SER A 223 -13.24 -5.46 12.47
N THR A 224 -12.02 -6.00 12.46
CA THR A 224 -10.76 -5.24 12.31
C THR A 224 -10.79 -4.26 11.11
N ARG A 225 -11.45 -4.63 10.01
CA ARG A 225 -11.62 -3.78 8.80
C ARG A 225 -12.41 -2.50 9.07
N GLN A 226 -13.44 -2.56 9.92
CA GLN A 226 -14.25 -1.41 10.36
C GLN A 226 -13.42 -0.50 11.26
N CYS A 227 -12.76 -1.07 12.28
CA CYS A 227 -11.84 -0.33 13.16
C CYS A 227 -10.71 0.37 12.40
N ARG A 228 -10.15 -0.27 11.35
CA ARG A 228 -9.15 0.35 10.46
C ARG A 228 -9.72 1.55 9.70
N ARG A 229 -10.93 1.45 9.13
CA ARG A 229 -11.62 2.57 8.45
C ARG A 229 -11.89 3.73 9.41
N TRP A 230 -12.26 3.42 10.64
CA TRP A 230 -12.49 4.40 11.69
C TRP A 230 -11.21 5.13 12.12
N LEU A 231 -10.07 4.44 12.25
CA LEU A 231 -8.79 5.09 12.53
C LEU A 231 -8.45 6.13 11.46
N TYR A 232 -8.61 5.81 10.17
CA TYR A 232 -8.44 6.81 9.09
C TYR A 232 -9.43 7.99 9.23
N ARG A 233 -10.71 7.73 9.52
CA ARG A 233 -11.72 8.79 9.74
C ARG A 233 -11.43 9.66 10.98
N LEU A 234 -10.68 9.13 11.95
CA LEU A 234 -10.24 9.82 13.17
C LEU A 234 -8.86 10.49 13.02
N GLY A 235 -8.31 10.54 11.79
CA GLY A 235 -7.05 11.22 11.49
C GLY A 235 -5.78 10.37 11.67
N TYR A 236 -5.89 9.08 11.97
CA TYR A 236 -4.74 8.18 12.06
C TYR A 236 -4.38 7.60 10.69
N GLN A 237 -3.13 7.76 10.27
CA GLN A 237 -2.58 7.19 9.05
C GLN A 237 -1.57 6.08 9.37
N ARG A 238 -1.48 5.07 8.49
CA ARG A 238 -0.47 4.01 8.61
C ARG A 238 0.86 4.50 8.02
N LYS A 239 1.73 5.07 8.84
CA LYS A 239 3.05 5.57 8.44
C LYS A 239 4.13 4.51 8.72
N LYS A 240 5.05 4.28 7.76
CA LYS A 240 6.29 3.55 8.02
C LYS A 240 7.27 4.50 8.70
N HIS A 241 8.01 4.02 9.70
CA HIS A 241 9.14 4.80 10.23
C HIS A 241 10.28 4.80 9.20
N MET A 242 10.42 5.89 8.45
CA MET A 242 11.58 6.11 7.59
C MET A 242 12.70 6.73 8.43
N LYS A 243 13.91 6.14 8.36
CA LYS A 243 15.11 6.92 8.68
C LYS A 243 15.34 7.90 7.52
N GLY A 244 16.06 9.00 7.74
CA GLY A 244 16.52 9.85 6.65
C GLY A 244 17.28 9.03 5.61
N VAL A 245 17.12 9.36 4.33
CA VAL A 245 17.74 8.61 3.22
C VAL A 245 19.25 8.60 3.42
N TYR A 246 19.80 7.43 3.73
CA TYR A 246 21.25 7.22 3.79
C TYR A 246 21.73 7.01 2.36
N TRP A 247 22.66 7.85 1.91
CA TRP A 247 23.28 7.69 0.61
C TRP A 247 24.39 6.66 0.74
N ASP A 248 24.14 5.47 0.21
CA ASP A 248 24.92 4.24 0.39
C ASP A 248 26.29 4.24 -0.32
N GLY A 249 26.79 5.39 -0.76
CA GLY A 249 28.08 5.53 -1.45
C GLY A 249 28.16 4.90 -2.84
N HIS A 250 27.33 3.91 -3.18
CA HIS A 250 27.26 3.20 -4.46
C HIS A 250 27.18 4.12 -5.69
N GLU A 251 26.66 5.33 -5.53
CA GLU A 251 26.58 6.30 -6.60
C GLU A 251 27.87 7.08 -6.89
N HIS A 252 28.88 7.02 -6.01
CA HIS A 252 30.11 7.78 -6.13
C HIS A 252 30.97 7.32 -7.32
N LYS A 253 31.75 8.25 -7.90
CA LYS A 253 32.39 8.05 -9.20
C LYS A 253 33.51 7.01 -9.15
N ASP A 254 34.21 6.91 -8.04
CA ASP A 254 35.23 5.90 -7.77
C ASP A 254 34.63 4.49 -7.59
N VAL A 255 33.56 4.32 -6.80
CA VAL A 255 32.84 3.05 -6.63
C VAL A 255 32.30 2.55 -7.97
N LYS A 256 31.73 3.44 -8.79
CA LYS A 256 31.30 3.13 -10.16
C LYS A 256 32.47 2.79 -11.09
N LYS A 257 33.65 3.39 -10.91
CA LYS A 257 34.87 3.04 -11.66
C LYS A 257 35.36 1.64 -11.24
N HIS A 258 35.48 1.40 -9.94
CA HIS A 258 35.93 0.13 -9.36
C HIS A 258 35.01 -1.04 -9.75
N ARG A 259 33.67 -0.90 -9.63
CA ARG A 259 32.73 -1.94 -10.11
C ARG A 259 32.92 -2.24 -11.59
N LYS A 260 33.12 -1.22 -12.45
CA LYS A 260 33.38 -1.43 -13.89
C LYS A 260 34.72 -2.12 -14.17
N GLU A 261 35.74 -1.86 -13.36
CA GLU A 261 37.05 -2.48 -13.47
C GLU A 261 37.00 -3.95 -13.02
N TYR A 262 36.36 -4.20 -11.87
CA TYR A 262 36.03 -5.55 -11.38
C TYR A 262 35.26 -6.40 -12.41
N CYS A 263 34.16 -5.90 -12.99
CA CYS A 263 33.43 -6.63 -14.02
C CYS A 263 34.28 -6.95 -15.27
N ARG A 264 35.31 -6.15 -15.59
CA ARG A 264 36.25 -6.46 -16.69
C ARG A 264 37.25 -7.55 -16.33
N LEU A 265 37.58 -7.71 -15.04
CA LEU A 265 38.45 -8.77 -14.54
C LEU A 265 37.73 -10.11 -14.43
N VAL A 266 36.46 -10.11 -14.01
CA VAL A 266 35.66 -11.35 -13.86
C VAL A 266 35.14 -11.89 -15.19
N LYS A 267 34.72 -11.01 -16.12
CA LYS A 267 34.11 -11.44 -17.38
C LYS A 267 34.92 -12.47 -18.22
N PRO A 268 36.26 -12.39 -18.32
CA PRO A 268 37.05 -13.43 -18.98
C PRO A 268 37.07 -14.78 -18.25
N LEU A 269 36.80 -14.80 -16.94
CA LEU A 269 36.80 -16.00 -16.09
C LEU A 269 35.51 -16.81 -16.25
N GLU A 270 34.39 -16.17 -16.60
CA GLU A 270 33.08 -16.79 -16.84
C GLU A 270 33.16 -18.02 -17.79
N ARG A 271 34.12 -18.03 -18.74
CA ARG A 271 34.31 -19.16 -19.68
C ARG A 271 34.77 -20.46 -19.02
N TYR A 272 35.40 -20.38 -17.84
CA TYR A 272 35.93 -21.53 -17.10
C TYR A 272 35.00 -21.96 -15.95
N MET A 273 33.83 -21.34 -15.84
CA MET A 273 32.90 -21.52 -14.73
C MET A 273 31.68 -22.31 -15.20
N ALA A 274 31.12 -23.15 -14.32
CA ALA A 274 29.85 -23.80 -14.59
C ALA A 274 28.71 -22.76 -14.66
N THR A 275 27.78 -22.94 -15.59
CA THR A 275 26.59 -22.10 -15.76
C THR A 275 25.35 -22.89 -15.37
N TYR A 276 24.33 -22.21 -14.85
CA TYR A 276 23.10 -22.82 -14.34
C TYR A 276 21.92 -22.07 -14.93
N ASP A 277 21.10 -22.76 -15.73
CA ASP A 277 20.09 -22.10 -16.56
C ASP A 277 18.78 -22.91 -16.63
N GLY A 278 17.69 -22.23 -16.99
CA GLY A 278 16.35 -22.82 -17.06
C GLY A 278 15.67 -23.10 -15.71
N PRO A 279 14.42 -23.62 -15.71
CA PRO A 279 13.58 -23.72 -14.51
C PRO A 279 14.04 -24.75 -13.48
N GLU A 280 14.89 -25.70 -13.88
CA GLU A 280 15.51 -26.69 -12.99
C GLU A 280 16.93 -26.30 -12.56
N MET A 281 17.43 -25.14 -13.01
CA MET A 281 18.80 -24.65 -12.77
C MET A 281 19.88 -25.70 -13.10
N ALA A 282 19.76 -26.31 -14.28
CA ALA A 282 20.61 -27.44 -14.66
C ALA A 282 22.07 -27.01 -14.90
N GLU A 283 23.01 -27.74 -14.29
CA GLU A 283 24.44 -27.47 -14.40
C GLU A 283 24.97 -27.76 -15.80
N THR A 284 25.54 -26.74 -16.44
CA THR A 284 26.25 -26.82 -17.72
C THR A 284 27.73 -26.53 -17.50
N LEU A 285 28.57 -27.55 -17.68
CA LEU A 285 30.01 -27.46 -17.48
C LEU A 285 30.70 -26.58 -18.55
N PRO A 286 31.79 -25.88 -18.19
CA PRO A 286 32.55 -25.06 -19.13
C PRO A 286 33.27 -25.90 -20.18
N ASN A 287 33.45 -25.34 -21.38
CA ASN A 287 34.24 -25.97 -22.44
C ASN A 287 35.73 -25.63 -22.25
N LEU A 288 36.47 -26.54 -21.62
CA LEU A 288 37.87 -26.37 -21.24
C LEU A 288 38.83 -26.91 -22.32
N GLY A 289 39.86 -26.13 -22.65
CA GLY A 289 40.96 -26.55 -23.50
C GLY A 289 41.96 -27.50 -22.81
N PRO A 290 42.94 -28.06 -23.55
CA PRO A 290 43.96 -28.95 -22.98
C PRO A 290 44.79 -28.25 -21.89
N GLY A 291 44.67 -28.74 -20.65
CA GLY A 291 45.37 -28.16 -19.49
C GLY A 291 44.63 -27.01 -18.79
N GLU A 292 43.46 -26.59 -19.28
CA GLU A 292 42.58 -25.65 -18.57
C GLU A 292 41.81 -26.39 -17.46
N LYS A 293 41.46 -25.67 -16.39
CA LYS A 293 40.73 -26.21 -15.23
C LYS A 293 39.40 -25.47 -15.02
N GLU A 294 38.44 -26.17 -14.42
CA GLU A 294 37.23 -25.53 -13.90
C GLU A 294 37.61 -24.52 -12.80
N HIS A 295 37.07 -23.31 -12.91
CA HIS A 295 37.19 -22.27 -11.90
C HIS A 295 35.91 -22.25 -11.07
N VAL A 296 36.04 -22.43 -9.76
CA VAL A 296 34.90 -22.44 -8.84
C VAL A 296 34.79 -21.06 -8.21
N PHE A 297 33.68 -20.38 -8.48
CA PHE A 297 33.38 -19.10 -7.87
C PHE A 297 32.83 -19.30 -6.47
N ILE A 298 33.48 -18.63 -5.52
CA ILE A 298 33.05 -18.54 -4.15
C ILE A 298 32.78 -17.05 -3.86
N VAL A 299 31.88 -16.76 -2.95
CA VAL A 299 31.60 -15.41 -2.48
C VAL A 299 31.55 -15.45 -0.96
N GLN A 300 32.07 -14.43 -0.31
CA GLN A 300 31.97 -14.25 1.14
C GLN A 300 31.14 -12.99 1.40
N ASP A 301 30.21 -13.09 2.34
CA ASP A 301 29.40 -11.96 2.81
C ASP A 301 29.21 -12.01 4.33
N GLU A 302 28.97 -10.84 4.92
CA GLU A 302 28.76 -10.65 6.35
C GLU A 302 27.40 -10.03 6.66
N SER A 303 26.46 -10.87 7.10
CA SER A 303 25.13 -10.43 7.50
C SER A 303 25.07 -10.04 8.98
N SER A 304 24.63 -8.81 9.24
CA SER A 304 24.46 -8.23 10.58
C SER A 304 23.00 -8.26 11.05
N PHE A 305 22.68 -9.15 11.98
CA PHE A 305 21.35 -9.29 12.56
C PHE A 305 21.28 -8.57 13.91
N HIS A 306 20.31 -7.67 14.07
CA HIS A 306 20.04 -7.03 15.37
C HIS A 306 18.68 -7.44 15.91
N ASP A 307 18.55 -7.62 17.24
CA ASP A 307 17.29 -8.02 17.89
C ASP A 307 16.11 -7.15 17.43
N ASN A 308 16.30 -5.83 17.40
CA ASN A 308 15.24 -4.88 17.07
C ASN A 308 15.06 -4.63 15.56
N ASN A 309 15.66 -5.41 14.66
CA ASN A 309 15.41 -5.27 13.21
C ASN A 309 13.91 -5.51 12.86
N PHE A 310 13.16 -6.28 13.66
CA PHE A 310 11.70 -6.42 13.50
C PHE A 310 10.92 -5.12 13.76
N GLN A 311 11.54 -4.05 14.28
CA GLN A 311 10.90 -2.75 14.51
C GLN A 311 10.64 -1.95 13.21
N ASN A 312 10.72 -2.56 12.03
CA ASN A 312 10.17 -2.02 10.78
C ASN A 312 8.61 -2.08 10.72
N LYS A 313 7.97 -2.00 11.90
CA LYS A 313 6.52 -1.90 12.07
C LYS A 313 6.02 -0.58 11.48
N SER A 314 4.89 -0.64 10.80
CA SER A 314 4.14 0.56 10.44
C SER A 314 3.24 0.97 11.60
N PHE A 315 3.31 2.22 12.00
CA PHE A 315 2.54 2.77 13.12
C PHE A 315 1.27 3.46 12.61
N TYR A 316 0.21 3.47 13.41
CA TYR A 316 -0.95 4.34 13.17
C TYR A 316 -0.73 5.63 13.96
N LEU A 317 -0.52 6.73 13.25
CA LEU A 317 -0.14 8.03 13.81
C LEU A 317 -0.98 9.14 13.18
N LYS A 318 -1.31 10.17 13.95
CA LYS A 318 -1.82 11.42 13.40
C LYS A 318 -0.71 12.22 12.73
N ASP A 319 -1.05 13.28 12.02
CA ASP A 319 -0.07 14.01 11.21
C ASP A 319 1.04 14.71 12.00
N ASN A 320 0.77 15.07 13.26
CA ASN A 320 1.76 15.68 14.18
C ASN A 320 2.33 14.68 15.21
N GLU A 321 2.08 13.38 15.05
CA GLU A 321 2.59 12.34 15.96
C GLU A 321 3.80 11.62 15.34
N ALA A 322 4.91 11.56 16.07
CA ALA A 322 6.10 10.80 15.72
C ALA A 322 6.43 9.80 16.84
N VAL A 323 6.91 8.60 16.45
CA VAL A 323 7.37 7.57 17.39
C VAL A 323 8.89 7.59 17.38
N LEU A 324 9.49 7.96 18.51
CA LEU A 324 10.92 7.80 18.71
C LEU A 324 11.24 6.30 18.79
N LYS A 325 12.14 5.83 17.93
CA LYS A 325 12.76 4.51 18.10
C LYS A 325 13.84 4.60 19.19
N LEU A 326 14.05 3.49 19.89
CA LEU A 326 15.25 3.32 20.70
C LEU A 326 16.49 3.52 19.81
N LYS A 327 17.47 4.25 20.34
CA LYS A 327 18.75 4.51 19.62
C LYS A 327 19.53 3.22 19.39
N THR A 328 19.41 2.26 20.32
CA THR A 328 20.01 0.93 20.23
C THR A 328 19.18 0.01 19.32
N ARG A 329 19.86 -0.74 18.44
CA ARG A 329 19.20 -1.76 17.60
C ARG A 329 18.99 -3.09 18.34
N GLY A 330 19.19 -3.12 19.66
CA GLY A 330 19.29 -4.36 20.44
C GLY A 330 20.72 -4.92 20.40
N ARG A 331 20.90 -6.17 20.82
CA ARG A 331 22.14 -6.92 20.60
C ARG A 331 22.32 -7.16 19.10
N LEU A 332 23.54 -7.53 18.74
CA LEU A 332 24.00 -7.74 17.37
C LEU A 332 24.59 -9.15 17.29
N MET A 333 24.22 -9.89 16.26
CA MET A 333 24.80 -11.18 15.87
C MET A 333 25.32 -11.00 14.45
N HIS A 334 26.61 -11.26 14.24
CA HIS A 334 27.20 -11.31 12.90
C HIS A 334 27.20 -12.77 12.42
N ARG A 335 26.93 -12.96 11.13
CA ARG A 335 27.16 -14.23 10.44
C ARG A 335 28.02 -13.95 9.22
N SER A 336 29.22 -14.51 9.20
CA SER A 336 30.11 -14.55 8.03
C SER A 336 30.03 -15.96 7.46
N ASP A 337 29.84 -16.11 6.15
CA ASP A 337 29.78 -17.43 5.50
C ASP A 337 30.35 -17.37 4.09
N TYR A 338 30.80 -18.52 3.60
CA TYR A 338 31.28 -18.68 2.23
C TYR A 338 30.22 -19.44 1.41
N LEU A 339 29.82 -18.86 0.30
CA LEU A 339 28.80 -19.37 -0.60
C LEU A 339 29.45 -19.72 -1.94
N CYS A 340 29.10 -20.88 -2.49
CA CYS A 340 29.48 -21.34 -3.81
C CYS A 340 28.20 -21.65 -4.58
N VAL A 341 28.11 -21.26 -5.86
CA VAL A 341 26.91 -21.51 -6.69
C VAL A 341 26.57 -23.01 -6.75
N ARG A 342 27.61 -23.86 -6.84
CA ARG A 342 27.48 -25.32 -6.98
C ARG A 342 27.06 -26.05 -5.71
N TYR A 343 27.56 -25.61 -4.56
CA TYR A 343 27.44 -26.34 -3.28
C TYR A 343 26.63 -25.61 -2.20
N GLY A 344 26.20 -24.37 -2.48
CA GLY A 344 25.61 -23.49 -1.48
C GLY A 344 26.65 -23.07 -0.43
N ARG A 345 26.32 -23.18 0.86
CA ARG A 345 27.25 -22.88 1.96
C ARG A 345 28.41 -23.87 1.96
N LEU A 346 29.64 -23.37 2.08
CA LEU A 346 30.85 -24.19 2.07
C LEU A 346 30.95 -25.00 3.37
N LYS A 347 30.51 -26.26 3.31
CA LYS A 347 30.59 -27.24 4.40
C LYS A 347 30.80 -28.66 3.87
N LEU A 348 31.37 -29.53 4.69
CA LEU A 348 31.45 -30.95 4.39
C LEU A 348 30.04 -31.57 4.40
N THR A 349 29.75 -32.42 3.41
CA THR A 349 28.56 -33.28 3.42
C THR A 349 28.73 -34.42 4.42
N GLU A 350 27.64 -35.11 4.79
CA GLU A 350 27.69 -36.26 5.70
C GLU A 350 28.63 -37.39 5.23
N GLU A 351 28.83 -37.51 3.92
CA GLU A 351 29.76 -38.47 3.32
C GLU A 351 31.22 -38.00 3.47
N LEU A 352 31.50 -36.73 3.20
CA LEU A 352 32.82 -36.13 3.38
C LEU A 352 33.22 -36.06 4.86
N LEU A 353 32.27 -35.88 5.78
CA LEU A 353 32.51 -35.98 7.23
C LEU A 353 33.01 -37.39 7.61
N LYS A 354 32.35 -38.45 7.14
CA LYS A 354 32.77 -39.85 7.37
C LYS A 354 34.11 -40.20 6.70
N ILE A 355 34.54 -39.43 5.71
CA ILE A 355 35.87 -39.53 5.09
C ILE A 355 36.90 -38.80 5.97
N ASN A 356 36.60 -37.57 6.39
CA ASN A 356 37.44 -36.76 7.29
C ASN A 356 37.71 -37.46 8.64
N GLU A 357 36.71 -38.16 9.19
CA GLU A 357 36.85 -39.01 10.39
C GLU A 357 37.83 -40.18 10.22
N LYS A 358 38.05 -40.65 8.98
CA LYS A 358 38.98 -41.75 8.65
C LYS A 358 40.39 -41.25 8.32
N LEU A 359 40.56 -39.96 8.05
CA LEU A 359 41.88 -39.37 7.81
C LEU A 359 42.74 -39.42 9.09
N PRO A 360 44.08 -39.55 8.95
CA PRO A 360 44.99 -39.47 10.08
C PRO A 360 44.91 -38.10 10.76
N PRO A 361 45.26 -37.98 12.06
CA PRO A 361 45.02 -36.75 12.83
C PRO A 361 45.62 -35.46 12.25
N GLY A 362 46.72 -35.54 11.49
CA GLY A 362 47.35 -34.39 10.83
C GLY A 362 46.77 -33.97 9.48
N GLU A 363 45.89 -34.79 8.88
CA GLU A 363 45.21 -34.49 7.61
C GLU A 363 43.71 -34.21 7.81
N ARG A 364 43.21 -34.37 9.03
CA ARG A 364 41.82 -34.14 9.39
C ARG A 364 41.52 -32.65 9.51
N LEU A 365 40.48 -32.20 8.83
CA LEU A 365 39.92 -30.86 9.00
C LEU A 365 39.26 -30.75 10.37
N GLU A 366 39.75 -29.86 11.22
CA GLU A 366 39.16 -29.53 12.53
C GLU A 366 37.84 -28.76 12.39
N VAL A 367 37.76 -27.87 11.39
CA VAL A 367 36.58 -27.05 11.09
C VAL A 367 35.89 -27.60 9.84
N THR A 368 34.62 -27.95 9.97
CA THR A 368 33.85 -28.68 8.93
C THR A 368 32.77 -27.85 8.24
N GLU A 369 32.42 -26.69 8.78
CA GLU A 369 31.64 -25.63 8.11
C GLU A 369 32.47 -24.34 8.08
N ALA A 370 32.57 -23.66 6.94
CA ALA A 370 33.38 -22.44 6.81
C ALA A 370 32.76 -21.20 7.49
N GLY A 371 31.45 -21.23 7.76
CA GLY A 371 30.72 -20.07 8.24
C GLY A 371 30.71 -19.91 9.76
N ILE A 372 31.05 -18.71 10.22
CA ILE A 372 31.22 -18.34 11.62
C ILE A 372 30.07 -17.43 12.08
N THR A 373 29.43 -17.79 13.20
CA THR A 373 28.53 -16.87 13.91
C THR A 373 29.33 -16.17 14.99
N ILE A 374 29.45 -14.84 14.91
CA ILE A 374 30.18 -14.03 15.88
C ILE A 374 29.15 -13.34 16.78
N PHE A 375 29.17 -13.74 18.05
CA PHE A 375 28.46 -13.06 19.12
C PHE A 375 29.40 -12.04 19.78
N PRO A 376 28.93 -10.84 20.15
CA PRO A 376 29.70 -9.85 20.90
C PRO A 376 29.79 -10.28 22.37
N ASN A 377 30.52 -11.35 22.63
CA ASN A 377 30.86 -11.78 23.97
C ASN A 377 31.83 -10.76 24.56
N GLY A 378 31.46 -10.13 25.68
CA GLY A 378 32.46 -9.48 26.51
C GLY A 378 33.41 -10.54 27.07
N LYS A 379 34.68 -10.15 27.30
CA LYS A 379 35.72 -11.02 27.88
C LYS A 379 35.19 -11.77 29.11
N GLU A 380 35.68 -12.98 29.35
CA GLU A 380 35.39 -13.75 30.57
C GLU A 380 35.53 -12.85 31.81
N GLY A 381 34.47 -12.82 32.64
CA GLY A 381 34.38 -11.96 33.83
C GLY A 381 33.89 -10.53 33.62
N VAL A 382 33.65 -10.07 32.37
CA VAL A 382 33.17 -8.70 32.06
C VAL A 382 32.02 -8.70 31.02
N GLY A 383 31.57 -9.86 30.56
CA GLY A 383 30.58 -10.02 29.47
C GLY A 383 29.12 -10.18 29.89
N ASP A 384 28.24 -10.04 28.90
CA ASP A 384 26.79 -10.31 28.98
C ASP A 384 26.54 -11.80 28.64
N ASP A 385 26.25 -12.62 29.65
CA ASP A 385 26.09 -14.09 29.55
C ASP A 385 24.91 -14.57 28.67
N TYR A 386 24.18 -13.65 28.04
CA TYR A 386 22.99 -13.94 27.25
C TYR A 386 23.18 -14.99 26.15
N TRP A 387 24.35 -15.03 25.51
CA TRP A 387 24.69 -16.01 24.48
C TRP A 387 25.37 -17.28 25.03
N ASN A 388 25.78 -17.28 26.31
CA ASN A 388 26.52 -18.37 26.95
C ASN A 388 25.61 -19.51 27.48
N GLY A 389 24.29 -19.36 27.33
CA GLY A 389 23.27 -20.30 27.85
C GLY A 389 22.51 -21.09 26.78
N GLN A 390 23.09 -21.33 25.60
CA GLN A 390 22.51 -22.14 24.52
C GLN A 390 23.24 -23.47 24.33
#